data_AF-A0A945IP48-F1
#
_entry.id   AF-A0A945IP48-F1
#
_cell.length_a   1.000
_cell.length_b   1.000
_cell.length_c   1.000
_cell.angle_alpha   90.00
_cell.angle_beta   90.00
_cell.angle_gamma   90.00
#
_symmetry.space_group_name_H-M   'P 1'
#
loop_
_entity.id
_entity.type
_entity.pdbx_description
1 polymer ?
#
loop_
_entity_poly.entity_id
_entity_poly.type
_entity_poly.pdbx_seq_one_letter_code
_entity_poly.pdbx_strand_id
1 'polypeptide(L)'
;MVPSRTGIAVSLACALMASAGLVAPTHAADLGEIKSEQSQVQLSLKSTTQALGKANTKLQKAVNAAAKAQRSLVQAKILKKAALRESKEASAVADSARVDSEYAKSSLILGTRALTRLERKLDAQRADIEDVARAVYQQGPLNEVAILMSAQDPADFTARMVAVNYVSREQQSMERVILVSSADAEMQEVKLTALSEKATTAQAQADRELRKSR
;
A
#
# COMPACT_ATOMS: atom_id res chain seq x y z
N MET A 1 -33.81 2.59 -25.73
CA MET A 1 -33.58 2.75 -27.18
C MET A 1 -32.67 1.64 -27.66
N VAL A 2 -33.14 0.91 -28.68
CA VAL A 2 -32.52 -0.24 -29.38
C VAL A 2 -31.42 0.28 -30.33
N PRO A 3 -30.37 -0.49 -30.67
CA PRO A 3 -30.34 -1.24 -31.95
C PRO A 3 -29.96 -2.73 -31.74
N SER A 4 -30.76 -3.69 -32.21
CA SER A 4 -30.76 -4.35 -33.53
C SER A 4 -29.74 -5.51 -33.63
N ARG A 5 -30.18 -6.76 -33.44
CA ARG A 5 -30.51 -7.72 -34.52
C ARG A 5 -29.43 -7.83 -35.62
N THR A 6 -28.65 -8.90 -35.57
CA THR A 6 -28.15 -9.61 -36.76
C THR A 6 -28.27 -11.11 -36.50
N GLY A 7 -29.46 -11.66 -36.77
CA GLY A 7 -29.63 -13.09 -36.94
C GLY A 7 -28.96 -13.50 -38.24
N ILE A 8 -28.06 -14.47 -38.18
CA ILE A 8 -27.45 -15.07 -39.36
C ILE A 8 -28.51 -16.01 -39.96
N ALA A 9 -29.30 -15.48 -40.90
CA ALA A 9 -30.14 -16.28 -41.78
C ALA A 9 -29.22 -16.92 -42.83
N VAL A 10 -28.88 -18.19 -42.65
CA VAL A 10 -28.27 -19.00 -43.70
C VAL A 10 -29.41 -19.52 -44.57
N SER A 11 -29.73 -18.77 -45.64
CA SER A 11 -30.64 -19.22 -46.70
C SER A 11 -30.03 -20.39 -47.44
N LEU A 12 -30.56 -21.60 -47.18
CA LEU A 12 -30.30 -22.80 -47.96
C LEU A 12 -31.19 -22.76 -49.21
N ALA A 13 -30.69 -22.23 -50.32
CA ALA A 13 -31.38 -22.29 -51.60
C ALA A 13 -31.23 -23.70 -52.21
N CYS A 14 -32.26 -24.54 -52.01
CA CYS A 14 -32.47 -25.75 -52.81
C CYS A 14 -32.93 -25.34 -54.21
N ALA A 15 -32.08 -25.49 -55.22
CA ALA A 15 -32.48 -25.40 -56.62
C ALA A 15 -33.23 -26.68 -57.01
N LEU A 16 -34.55 -26.64 -56.89
CA LEU A 16 -35.48 -27.63 -57.46
C LEU A 16 -35.95 -27.06 -58.80
N MET A 17 -35.25 -27.38 -59.89
CA MET A 17 -35.72 -27.11 -61.25
C MET A 17 -36.57 -28.28 -61.70
N ALA A 18 -37.89 -28.11 -61.55
CA ALA A 18 -38.89 -28.86 -62.27
C ALA A 18 -39.11 -28.16 -63.63
N SER A 19 -38.81 -28.84 -64.72
CA SER A 19 -39.35 -28.52 -66.04
C SER A 19 -39.99 -29.78 -66.60
N ALA A 20 -41.32 -29.81 -66.54
CA ALA A 20 -42.15 -30.74 -67.27
C ALA A 20 -42.04 -30.43 -68.78
N GLY A 21 -41.72 -31.46 -69.56
CA GLY A 21 -41.74 -31.44 -71.01
C GLY A 21 -41.97 -32.86 -71.50
N LEU A 22 -43.23 -33.18 -71.82
CA LEU A 22 -43.63 -34.40 -72.51
C LEU A 22 -43.02 -34.41 -73.92
N VAL A 23 -41.93 -35.14 -74.10
CA VAL A 23 -41.56 -35.74 -75.40
C VAL A 23 -40.88 -37.08 -75.08
N ALA A 24 -41.54 -38.18 -75.42
CA ALA A 24 -40.88 -39.47 -75.52
C ALA A 24 -40.22 -39.55 -76.91
N PRO A 25 -38.89 -39.65 -76.99
CA PRO A 25 -38.27 -40.55 -77.94
C PRO A 25 -37.94 -41.84 -77.19
N THR A 26 -38.32 -42.95 -77.78
CA THR A 26 -37.83 -44.29 -77.45
C THR A 26 -36.31 -44.32 -77.58
N HIS A 27 -35.61 -43.99 -76.51
CA HIS A 27 -34.31 -44.58 -76.22
C HIS A 27 -34.60 -45.71 -75.25
N ALA A 28 -34.37 -46.94 -75.68
CA ALA A 28 -34.06 -48.01 -74.74
C ALA A 28 -32.75 -47.58 -74.07
N ALA A 29 -32.88 -46.76 -73.02
CA ALA A 29 -31.80 -46.55 -72.08
C ALA A 29 -31.41 -47.94 -71.61
N ASP A 30 -30.16 -48.31 -71.87
CA ASP A 30 -29.61 -49.55 -71.41
C ASP A 30 -29.86 -49.64 -69.90
N LEU A 31 -30.44 -50.74 -69.44
CA LEU A 31 -30.68 -50.98 -68.01
C LEU A 31 -29.37 -50.82 -67.19
N GLY A 32 -28.21 -50.91 -67.86
CA GLY A 32 -26.89 -50.56 -67.35
C GLY A 32 -26.67 -49.06 -67.10
N GLU A 33 -27.06 -48.16 -68.00
CA GLU A 33 -26.87 -46.71 -67.87
C GLU A 33 -27.71 -46.13 -66.73
N ILE A 34 -28.99 -46.49 -66.65
CA ILE A 34 -29.88 -46.06 -65.56
C ILE A 34 -29.37 -46.55 -64.20
N LYS A 35 -28.87 -47.79 -64.12
CA LYS A 35 -28.24 -48.32 -62.89
C LYS A 35 -26.96 -47.57 -62.53
N SER A 36 -26.16 -47.17 -63.52
CA SER A 36 -24.91 -46.45 -63.29
C SER A 36 -25.15 -45.03 -62.78
N GLU A 37 -26.12 -44.31 -63.35
CA GLU A 37 -26.53 -42.98 -62.89
C GLU A 37 -27.17 -43.05 -61.50
N GLN A 38 -28.01 -44.04 -61.24
CA GLN A 38 -28.61 -44.26 -59.93
C GLN A 38 -27.56 -44.57 -58.85
N SER A 39 -26.51 -45.33 -59.20
CA SER A 39 -25.35 -45.60 -58.33
C SER A 39 -24.53 -44.34 -58.07
N GLN A 40 -24.30 -43.51 -59.09
CA GLN A 40 -23.56 -42.26 -58.99
C GLN A 40 -24.32 -41.20 -58.17
N VAL A 41 -25.64 -41.13 -58.31
CA VAL A 41 -26.53 -40.33 -57.46
C VAL A 41 -26.49 -40.82 -56.02
N GLN A 42 -26.52 -42.13 -55.76
CA GLN A 42 -26.38 -42.65 -54.39
C GLN A 42 -25.02 -42.33 -53.75
N LEU A 43 -23.92 -42.45 -54.52
CA LEU A 43 -22.57 -42.15 -54.05
C LEU A 43 -22.41 -40.65 -53.74
N SER A 44 -22.90 -39.78 -54.61
CA SER A 44 -22.88 -38.33 -54.39
C SER A 44 -23.75 -37.94 -53.19
N LEU A 45 -24.95 -38.52 -53.04
CA LEU A 45 -25.83 -38.26 -51.90
C LEU A 45 -25.20 -38.72 -50.57
N LYS A 46 -24.50 -39.87 -50.58
CA LYS A 46 -23.74 -40.37 -49.42
C LYS A 46 -22.55 -39.48 -49.06
N SER A 47 -21.81 -39.00 -50.07
CA SER A 47 -20.71 -38.04 -49.91
C SER A 47 -21.19 -36.71 -49.34
N THR A 48 -22.27 -36.15 -49.91
CA THR A 48 -22.87 -34.89 -49.42
C THR A 48 -23.40 -35.05 -48.01
N THR A 49 -24.02 -36.18 -47.67
CA THR A 49 -24.48 -36.48 -46.30
C THR A 49 -23.31 -36.55 -45.31
N GLN A 50 -22.19 -37.20 -45.68
CA GLN A 50 -20.98 -37.21 -44.85
C GLN A 50 -20.36 -35.82 -44.70
N ALA A 51 -20.32 -35.02 -45.77
CA ALA A 51 -19.83 -33.64 -45.72
C ALA A 51 -20.71 -32.78 -44.80
N LEU A 52 -22.04 -32.94 -44.86
CA LEU A 52 -22.99 -32.28 -43.97
C LEU A 52 -22.75 -32.68 -42.50
N GLY A 53 -22.53 -33.97 -42.23
CA GLY A 53 -22.19 -34.45 -40.88
C GLY A 53 -20.88 -33.87 -40.34
N LYS A 54 -19.84 -33.78 -41.18
CA LYS A 54 -18.56 -33.12 -40.84
C LYS A 54 -18.73 -31.61 -40.62
N ALA A 55 -19.57 -30.94 -41.41
CA ALA A 55 -19.87 -29.53 -41.24
C ALA A 55 -20.65 -29.28 -39.94
N ASN A 56 -21.65 -30.11 -39.63
CA ASN A 56 -22.44 -29.99 -38.41
C ASN A 56 -21.59 -30.20 -37.14
N THR A 57 -20.70 -31.20 -37.16
CA THR A 57 -19.76 -31.42 -36.04
C THR A 57 -18.77 -30.26 -35.86
N LYS A 58 -18.27 -29.65 -36.95
CA LYS A 58 -17.44 -28.44 -36.89
C LYS A 58 -18.21 -27.24 -36.33
N LEU A 59 -19.46 -27.05 -36.78
CA LEU A 59 -20.34 -25.99 -36.27
C LEU A 59 -20.56 -26.16 -34.77
N GLN A 60 -20.87 -27.38 -34.32
CA GLN A 60 -21.10 -27.65 -32.90
C GLN A 60 -19.84 -27.43 -32.05
N LYS A 61 -18.66 -27.80 -32.55
CA LYS A 61 -17.38 -27.46 -31.91
C LYS A 61 -17.16 -25.94 -31.83
N ALA A 62 -17.46 -25.21 -32.90
CA ALA A 62 -17.32 -23.76 -32.94
C ALA A 62 -18.29 -23.07 -31.96
N VAL A 63 -19.55 -23.53 -31.89
CA VAL A 63 -20.54 -23.04 -30.93
C VAL A 63 -20.08 -23.27 -29.49
N ASN A 64 -19.57 -24.47 -29.18
CA ASN A 64 -19.05 -24.79 -27.85
C ASN A 64 -17.81 -23.94 -27.50
N ALA A 65 -16.91 -23.71 -28.46
CA ALA A 65 -15.74 -22.85 -28.28
C ALA A 65 -16.16 -21.38 -28.04
N ALA A 66 -17.12 -20.87 -28.81
CA ALA A 66 -17.66 -19.52 -28.63
C ALA A 66 -18.36 -19.36 -27.27
N ALA A 67 -19.14 -20.36 -26.84
CA ALA A 67 -19.77 -20.36 -25.53
C ALA A 67 -18.73 -20.35 -24.39
N LYS A 68 -17.65 -21.12 -24.53
CA LYS A 68 -16.54 -21.12 -23.56
C LYS A 68 -15.82 -19.76 -23.53
N ALA A 69 -15.54 -19.17 -24.68
CA ALA A 69 -14.90 -17.86 -24.79
C ALA A 69 -15.78 -16.74 -24.20
N GLN A 70 -17.11 -16.82 -24.40
CA GLN A 70 -18.03 -15.86 -23.79
C GLN A 70 -18.03 -15.96 -22.26
N ARG A 71 -18.02 -17.17 -21.71
CA ARG A 71 -17.94 -17.39 -20.26
C ARG A 71 -16.62 -16.87 -19.68
N SER A 72 -15.49 -17.14 -20.33
CA SER A 72 -14.18 -16.65 -19.87
C SER A 72 -14.08 -15.13 -19.95
N LEU A 73 -14.66 -14.50 -20.97
CA LEU A 73 -14.70 -13.03 -21.08
C LEU A 73 -15.53 -12.40 -19.97
N VAL A 74 -16.67 -13.00 -19.60
CA VAL A 74 -17.48 -12.54 -18.46
C VAL A 74 -16.70 -12.68 -17.15
N GLN A 75 -16.03 -13.81 -16.91
CA GLN A 75 -15.18 -14.00 -15.74
C GLN A 75 -14.02 -12.99 -15.69
N ALA A 76 -13.33 -12.77 -16.82
CA ALA A 76 -12.25 -11.80 -16.91
C ALA A 76 -12.72 -10.37 -16.62
N LYS A 77 -13.94 -9.99 -17.05
CA LYS A 77 -14.54 -8.69 -16.71
C LYS A 77 -14.82 -8.55 -15.21
N ILE A 78 -15.27 -9.62 -14.56
CA ILE A 78 -15.50 -9.64 -13.11
C ILE A 78 -14.17 -9.50 -12.36
N LEU A 79 -13.17 -10.31 -12.72
CA LEU A 79 -11.83 -10.24 -12.12
C LEU A 79 -11.18 -8.86 -12.32
N LYS A 80 -11.28 -8.28 -13.53
CA LYS A 80 -10.80 -6.93 -13.80
C LYS A 80 -11.47 -5.88 -12.91
N LYS A 81 -12.79 -5.98 -12.70
CA LYS A 81 -13.51 -5.06 -11.79
C LYS A 81 -13.07 -5.24 -10.34
N ALA A 82 -12.85 -6.46 -9.88
CA ALA A 82 -12.35 -6.74 -8.54
C ALA A 82 -10.94 -6.16 -8.34
N ALA A 83 -10.02 -6.45 -9.27
CA ALA A 83 -8.65 -5.93 -9.23
C ALA A 83 -8.60 -4.40 -9.27
N LEU A 84 -9.48 -3.75 -10.05
CA LEU A 84 -9.59 -2.28 -10.06
C LEU A 84 -10.09 -1.69 -8.73
N ARG A 85 -10.90 -2.42 -7.96
CA ARG A 85 -11.33 -1.98 -6.63
C ARG A 85 -10.19 -2.14 -5.64
N GLU A 86 -9.56 -3.30 -5.62
CA GLU A 86 -8.41 -3.60 -4.76
C GLU A 86 -7.25 -2.62 -5.01
N SER A 87 -6.94 -2.32 -6.28
CA SER A 87 -5.92 -1.32 -6.65
C SER A 87 -6.24 0.08 -6.12
N LYS A 88 -7.51 0.50 -6.17
CA LYS A 88 -7.95 1.79 -5.61
C LYS A 88 -7.85 1.83 -4.09
N GLU A 89 -8.27 0.77 -3.43
CA GLU A 89 -8.19 0.65 -1.97
C GLU A 89 -6.72 0.66 -1.52
N ALA A 90 -5.85 -0.10 -2.18
CA ALA A 90 -4.41 -0.09 -1.93
C ALA A 90 -3.79 1.31 -2.15
N SER A 91 -4.19 2.02 -3.22
CA SER A 91 -3.74 3.40 -3.46
C SER A 91 -4.18 4.34 -2.32
N ALA A 92 -5.43 4.23 -1.84
CA ALA A 92 -5.93 5.07 -0.76
C ALA A 92 -5.21 4.81 0.57
N VAL A 93 -4.92 3.53 0.88
CA VAL A 93 -4.13 3.17 2.07
C VAL A 93 -2.70 3.69 1.94
N ALA A 94 -2.10 3.60 0.74
CA ALA A 94 -0.77 4.14 0.51
C ALA A 94 -0.69 5.65 0.72
N ASP A 95 -1.66 6.41 0.22
CA ASP A 95 -1.72 7.86 0.38
C ASP A 95 -1.85 8.25 1.86
N SER A 96 -2.72 7.56 2.61
CA SER A 96 -2.86 7.77 4.06
C SER A 96 -1.55 7.48 4.80
N ALA A 97 -0.91 6.34 4.52
CA ALA A 97 0.34 5.95 5.17
C ALA A 97 1.49 6.92 4.83
N ARG A 98 1.48 7.51 3.63
CA ARG A 98 2.44 8.55 3.24
C ARG A 98 2.26 9.82 4.07
N VAL A 99 1.02 10.28 4.25
CA VAL A 99 0.69 11.44 5.11
C VAL A 99 1.13 11.18 6.56
N ASP A 100 0.85 9.99 7.09
CA ASP A 100 1.29 9.62 8.45
C ASP A 100 2.81 9.62 8.59
N SER A 101 3.54 9.13 7.57
CA SER A 101 5.00 9.17 7.54
C SER A 101 5.54 10.61 7.53
N GLU A 102 4.97 11.49 6.70
CA GLU A 102 5.36 12.91 6.63
C GLU A 102 5.08 13.65 7.94
N TYR A 103 3.95 13.37 8.58
CA TYR A 103 3.61 13.91 9.89
C TYR A 103 4.59 13.44 10.97
N ALA A 104 4.93 12.15 11.00
CA ALA A 104 5.89 11.59 11.95
C ALA A 104 7.30 12.18 11.73
N LYS A 105 7.75 12.33 10.49
CA LYS A 105 9.04 12.98 10.14
C LYS A 105 9.07 14.45 10.59
N SER A 106 7.98 15.19 10.38
CA SER A 106 7.88 16.59 10.80
C SER A 106 7.94 16.73 12.32
N SER A 107 7.24 15.83 13.03
CA SER A 107 7.26 15.75 14.49
C SER A 107 8.65 15.39 15.02
N LEU A 108 9.37 14.48 14.34
CA LEU A 108 10.76 14.14 14.65
C LEU A 108 11.66 15.37 14.58
N ILE A 109 11.59 16.14 13.49
CA ILE A 109 12.41 17.36 13.31
C ILE A 109 12.17 18.37 14.45
N LEU A 110 10.90 18.62 14.78
CA LEU A 110 10.55 19.54 15.87
C LEU A 110 11.04 19.02 17.23
N GLY A 111 10.86 17.72 17.47
CA GLY A 111 11.30 17.07 18.71
C GLY A 111 12.82 17.05 18.86
N THR A 112 13.59 16.82 17.80
CA THR A 112 15.06 16.87 17.82
C THR A 112 15.54 18.26 18.14
N ARG A 113 14.92 19.30 17.55
CA ARG A 113 15.23 20.70 17.91
C ARG A 113 14.91 21.02 19.37
N ALA A 114 13.85 20.42 19.93
CA ALA A 114 13.52 20.56 21.34
C ALA A 114 14.55 19.87 22.23
N LEU A 115 14.97 18.65 21.88
CA LEU A 115 16.03 17.92 22.58
C LEU A 115 17.35 18.71 22.58
N THR A 116 17.81 19.21 21.42
CA THR A 116 19.03 20.04 21.35
C THR A 116 18.94 21.34 22.15
N ARG A 117 17.74 21.90 22.35
CA ARG A 117 17.56 23.04 23.26
C ARG A 117 17.66 22.62 24.72
N LEU A 118 17.15 21.44 25.06
CA LEU A 118 17.21 20.90 26.42
C LEU A 118 18.63 20.49 26.79
N GLU A 119 19.34 19.78 25.91
CA GLU A 119 20.76 19.42 26.08
C GLU A 119 21.62 20.66 26.33
N ARG A 120 21.47 21.72 25.52
CA ARG A 120 22.20 22.97 25.74
C ARG A 120 21.92 23.63 27.09
N LYS A 121 20.69 23.53 27.60
CA LYS A 121 20.36 24.04 28.95
C LYS A 121 21.01 23.18 30.02
N LEU A 122 21.03 21.86 29.82
CA LEU A 122 21.62 20.91 30.73
C LEU A 122 23.14 21.11 30.81
N ASP A 123 23.80 21.34 29.66
CA ASP A 123 25.22 21.69 29.61
C ASP A 123 25.53 23.00 30.34
N ALA A 124 24.69 24.03 30.17
CA ALA A 124 24.84 25.28 30.91
C ALA A 124 24.69 25.06 32.42
N GLN A 125 23.69 24.29 32.86
CA GLN A 125 23.50 23.98 34.28
C GLN A 125 24.65 23.14 34.87
N ARG A 126 25.22 22.22 34.08
CA ARG A 126 26.42 21.47 34.48
C ARG A 126 27.63 22.38 34.65
N ALA A 127 27.80 23.36 33.77
CA ALA A 127 28.86 24.36 33.90
C ALA A 127 28.68 25.21 35.17
N ASP A 128 27.44 25.62 35.49
CA ASP A 128 27.15 26.36 36.72
C ASP A 128 27.51 25.55 37.98
N ILE A 129 27.19 24.24 38.01
CA ILE A 129 27.59 23.36 39.13
C ILE A 129 29.11 23.16 39.16
N GLU A 130 29.77 23.03 38.02
CA GLU A 130 31.23 22.91 37.97
C GLU A 130 31.91 24.16 38.54
N ASP A 131 31.40 25.34 38.24
CA ASP A 131 31.90 26.60 38.79
C ASP A 131 31.71 26.68 40.32
N VAL A 132 30.58 26.19 40.84
CA VAL A 132 30.37 26.04 42.29
C VAL A 132 31.37 25.05 42.89
N ALA A 133 31.53 23.87 42.28
CA ALA A 133 32.46 22.85 42.76
C ALA A 133 33.91 23.37 42.76
N ARG A 134 34.30 24.12 41.72
CA ARG A 134 35.60 24.77 41.61
C ARG A 134 35.79 25.83 42.69
N ALA A 135 34.77 26.65 42.97
CA ALA A 135 34.82 27.64 44.03
C ALA A 135 35.00 26.98 45.42
N VAL A 136 34.25 25.91 45.70
CA VAL A 136 34.38 25.12 46.95
C VAL A 136 35.78 24.51 47.06
N TYR A 137 36.32 23.96 45.97
CA TYR A 137 37.67 23.40 45.96
C TYR A 137 38.75 24.46 46.23
N GLN A 138 38.64 25.64 45.63
CA GLN A 138 39.59 26.75 45.82
C GLN A 138 39.52 27.35 47.22
N GLN A 139 38.32 27.48 47.79
CA GLN A 139 38.11 28.06 49.12
C GLN A 139 38.36 27.05 50.25
N GLY A 140 38.29 25.75 49.95
CA GLY A 140 38.45 24.66 50.90
C GLY A 140 37.14 24.25 51.58
N PRO A 141 37.03 22.98 52.01
CA PRO A 141 35.78 22.39 52.50
C PRO A 141 35.26 22.99 53.81
N LEU A 142 36.06 23.79 54.50
CA LEU A 142 35.70 24.45 55.77
C LEU A 142 35.45 25.95 55.60
N ASN A 143 35.38 26.47 54.37
CA ASN A 143 35.22 27.90 54.14
C ASN A 143 33.91 28.44 54.73
N GLU A 144 32.81 27.68 54.63
CA GLU A 144 31.54 28.07 55.25
C GLU A 144 31.67 28.25 56.76
N VAL A 145 32.41 27.35 57.42
CA VAL A 145 32.71 27.43 58.86
C VAL A 145 33.59 28.65 59.15
N ALA A 146 34.61 28.90 58.33
CA ALA A 146 35.48 30.07 58.46
C ALA A 146 34.69 31.40 58.32
N ILE A 147 33.75 31.47 57.38
CA ILE A 147 32.86 32.64 57.19
C ILE A 147 32.06 32.90 58.46
N LEU A 148 31.48 31.86 59.07
CA LEU A 148 30.71 31.96 60.30
C LEU A 148 31.58 32.35 61.51
N MET A 149 32.78 31.76 61.64
CA MET A 149 33.71 32.06 62.73
C MET A 149 34.37 33.44 62.63
N SER A 150 34.33 34.07 61.45
CA SER A 150 34.83 35.44 61.23
C SER A 150 33.84 36.55 61.60
N ALA A 151 32.67 36.20 62.13
CA ALA A 151 31.65 37.17 62.53
C ALA A 151 32.11 38.06 63.69
N GLN A 152 31.82 39.36 63.62
CA GLN A 152 32.29 40.34 64.61
C GLN A 152 31.36 40.47 65.82
N ASP A 153 30.07 40.16 65.64
CA ASP A 153 29.05 40.23 66.67
C ASP A 153 27.90 39.22 66.39
N PRO A 154 26.96 39.01 67.34
CA PRO A 154 25.87 38.04 67.16
C PRO A 154 24.90 38.35 66.00
N ALA A 155 24.74 39.62 65.63
CA ALA A 155 23.89 40.01 64.52
C ALA A 155 24.57 39.67 63.17
N ASP A 156 25.87 39.95 63.05
CA ASP A 156 26.71 39.58 61.91
C ASP A 156 26.76 38.06 61.72
N PHE A 157 26.89 37.29 62.81
CA PHE A 157 26.83 35.82 62.75
C PHE A 157 25.50 35.32 62.18
N THR A 158 24.39 35.91 62.63
CA THR A 158 23.05 35.54 62.14
C THR A 158 22.88 35.86 60.65
N ALA A 159 23.34 37.03 60.20
CA ALA A 159 23.29 37.42 58.79
C ALA A 159 24.11 36.47 57.90
N ARG A 160 25.32 36.10 58.33
CA ARG A 160 26.19 35.16 57.62
C ARG A 160 25.60 33.75 57.57
N MET A 161 24.98 33.29 58.65
CA MET A 161 24.29 31.99 58.68
C MET A 161 23.14 31.93 57.67
N VAL A 162 22.35 33.00 57.56
CA VAL A 162 21.28 33.10 56.56
C VAL A 162 21.86 33.04 55.14
N ALA A 163 22.96 33.75 54.88
CA ALA A 163 23.62 33.74 53.57
C ALA A 163 24.18 32.35 53.20
N VAL A 164 24.86 31.67 54.13
CA VAL A 164 25.36 30.30 53.91
C VAL A 164 24.21 29.33 53.65
N ASN A 165 23.14 29.39 54.46
CA ASN A 165 21.95 28.57 54.26
C ASN A 165 21.27 28.85 52.92
N TYR A 166 21.24 30.10 52.46
CA TYR A 166 20.71 30.48 51.17
C TYR A 166 21.50 29.83 50.03
N VAL A 167 22.83 29.97 50.04
CA VAL A 167 23.71 29.36 49.03
C VAL A 167 23.58 27.83 49.02
N SER A 168 23.54 27.18 50.19
CA SER A 168 23.34 25.72 50.29
C SER A 168 22.01 25.26 49.68
N ARG A 169 20.92 26.03 49.89
CA ARG A 169 19.61 25.75 49.29
C ARG A 169 19.62 25.93 47.77
N GLU A 170 20.30 26.97 47.27
CA GLU A 170 20.45 27.18 45.82
C GLU A 170 21.23 26.03 45.17
N GLN A 171 22.29 25.52 45.81
CA GLN A 171 23.03 24.34 45.33
C GLN A 171 22.14 23.11 45.20
N GLN A 172 21.36 22.80 46.24
CA GLN A 172 20.40 21.69 46.22
C GLN A 172 19.30 21.90 45.16
N SER A 173 18.88 23.15 44.96
CA SER A 173 17.91 23.51 43.91
C SER A 173 18.47 23.22 42.52
N MET A 174 19.72 23.62 42.25
CA MET A 174 20.40 23.36 40.98
C MET A 174 20.53 21.86 40.69
N GLU A 175 20.93 21.05 41.68
CA GLU A 175 21.01 19.59 41.53
C GLU A 175 19.66 18.97 41.15
N ARG A 176 18.57 19.40 41.81
CA ARG A 176 17.21 18.92 41.48
C ARG A 176 16.80 19.32 40.07
N VAL A 177 17.12 20.55 39.66
CA VAL A 177 16.79 21.04 38.32
C VAL A 177 17.52 20.23 37.24
N ILE A 178 18.80 19.89 37.45
CA ILE A 178 19.54 19.03 36.52
C ILE A 178 18.94 17.63 36.45
N LEU A 179 18.59 17.04 37.60
CA LEU A 179 18.00 15.71 37.64
C LEU A 179 16.69 15.65 36.83
N VAL A 180 15.80 16.63 37.05
CA VAL A 180 14.53 16.72 36.32
C VAL A 180 14.78 16.97 34.83
N SER A 181 15.67 17.90 34.48
CA SER A 181 15.98 18.22 33.08
C SER A 181 16.62 17.03 32.34
N SER A 182 17.40 16.21 33.04
CA SER A 182 17.99 14.98 32.51
C SER A 182 16.92 13.94 32.21
N ALA A 183 15.99 13.72 33.14
CA ALA A 183 14.86 12.81 32.93
C ALA A 183 13.95 13.27 31.78
N ASP A 184 13.71 14.58 31.64
CA ASP A 184 12.97 15.15 30.52
C ASP A 184 13.67 14.91 29.17
N ALA A 185 15.02 14.98 29.14
CA ALA A 185 15.81 14.71 27.94
C ALA A 185 15.71 13.25 27.53
N GLU A 186 15.87 12.32 28.47
CA GLU A 186 15.72 10.88 28.23
C GLU A 186 14.31 10.54 27.72
N MET A 187 13.27 11.10 28.35
CA MET A 187 11.89 10.90 27.87
C MET A 187 11.70 11.44 26.45
N GLN A 188 12.34 12.56 26.10
CA GLN A 188 12.26 13.13 24.78
C GLN A 188 12.99 12.27 23.73
N GLU A 189 14.14 11.68 24.07
CA GLU A 189 14.84 10.72 23.21
C GLU A 189 14.00 9.46 22.94
N VAL A 190 13.34 8.91 23.96
CA VAL A 190 12.44 7.76 23.80
C VAL A 190 11.28 8.10 22.85
N LYS A 191 10.66 9.29 23.02
CA LYS A 191 9.60 9.76 22.10
C LYS A 191 10.11 9.93 20.67
N LEU A 192 11.32 10.45 20.49
CA LEU A 192 11.93 10.60 19.17
C LEU A 192 12.21 9.26 18.50
N THR A 193 12.68 8.27 19.27
CA THR A 193 12.89 6.91 18.77
C THR A 193 11.58 6.30 18.28
N ALA A 194 10.50 6.40 19.06
CA ALA A 194 9.18 5.93 18.66
C ALA A 194 8.64 6.66 17.41
N LEU A 195 8.88 7.97 17.27
CA LEU A 195 8.50 8.73 16.07
C LEU A 195 9.28 8.29 14.84
N SER A 196 10.57 7.98 14.98
CA SER A 196 11.41 7.44 13.91
C SER A 196 10.89 6.08 13.42
N GLU A 197 10.58 5.18 14.35
CA GLU A 197 9.97 3.88 14.04
C GLU A 197 8.60 4.03 13.36
N LYS A 198 7.75 4.95 13.85
CA LYS A 198 6.46 5.24 13.23
C LYS A 198 6.62 5.77 11.80
N ALA A 199 7.57 6.67 11.57
CA ALA A 199 7.84 7.24 10.25
C ALA A 199 8.31 6.17 9.25
N THR A 200 9.18 5.26 9.68
CA THR A 200 9.74 4.18 8.84
C THR A 200 8.71 3.10 8.55
N THR A 201 7.93 2.67 9.55
CA THR A 201 6.85 1.69 9.38
C THR A 201 5.75 2.21 8.46
N ALA A 202 5.31 3.47 8.64
CA ALA A 202 4.31 4.10 7.78
C ALA A 202 4.80 4.24 6.33
N GLN A 203 6.08 4.60 6.13
CA GLN A 203 6.69 4.63 4.79
C GLN A 203 6.71 3.23 4.15
N ALA A 204 7.11 2.20 4.90
CA ALA A 204 7.16 0.83 4.40
C ALA A 204 5.76 0.30 4.04
N GLN A 205 4.73 0.69 4.81
CA GLN A 205 3.34 0.40 4.49
C GLN A 205 2.92 1.09 3.20
N ALA A 206 3.20 2.38 3.04
CA ALA A 206 2.89 3.12 1.82
C ALA A 206 3.52 2.46 0.58
N ASP A 207 4.81 2.11 0.67
CA ASP A 207 5.54 1.46 -0.43
C ASP A 207 4.99 0.07 -0.76
N ARG A 208 4.56 -0.69 0.26
CA ARG A 208 3.94 -2.01 0.08
C ARG A 208 2.61 -1.90 -0.65
N GLU A 209 1.75 -0.97 -0.23
CA GLU A 209 0.42 -0.80 -0.83
C GLU A 209 0.50 -0.21 -2.25
N LEU A 210 1.45 0.70 -2.51
CA LEU A 210 1.74 1.19 -3.87
C LEU A 210 2.17 0.08 -4.83
N ARG A 211 2.88 -0.94 -4.34
CA ARG A 211 3.26 -2.10 -5.16
C ARG A 211 2.07 -2.99 -5.49
N LYS A 212 1.05 -3.06 -4.62
CA LYS A 212 -0.19 -3.81 -4.89
C LYS A 212 -1.14 -3.07 -5.81
N SER A 213 -1.08 -1.74 -5.81
CA SER A 213 -1.96 -0.92 -6.65
C SER A 213 -1.51 -0.86 -8.13
N ARG A 214 -0.25 -1.21 -8.42
CA ARG A 214 0.35 -1.23 -9.76
C ARG A 214 0.12 -2.57 -10.45
#